data_AF-A0A9D2IFY2-F1
#
_entry.id   AF-A0A9D2IFY2-F1
#
_cell.length_a   1.000
_cell.length_b   1.000
_cell.length_c   1.000
_cell.angle_alpha   90.00
_cell.angle_beta   90.00
_cell.angle_gamma   90.00
#
_symmetry.space_group_name_H-M   'P 1'
#
loop_
_entity.id
_entity.type
_entity.pdbx_description
1 polymer ?
#
loop_
_entity_poly.entity_id
_entity_poly.type
_entity_poly.pdbx_seq_one_letter_code
_entity_poly.pdbx_strand_id
1 'polypeptide(L)'
;MRIHKFRDRNLTEDFIDIHYREENAQIRGLFSYLESMTAIMGKNEQGEKLITVSEIYYCEIVDRKCFAYLEKEVYQIDYGLQQFLDAFHGQGMVRISKSMCVNVFFISRIQADFNMRAKLILKNGETLQLNRSYKNEFYKYICRLRGKEDRYAAEDH
;
A
#
# COMPACT_ATOMS: atom_id res chain seq x y z
N MET A 1 4.70 -3.18 -25.46
CA MET A 1 3.81 -2.05 -25.14
C MET A 1 4.09 -0.93 -26.13
N ARG A 2 3.05 -0.36 -26.75
CA ARG A 2 3.17 0.78 -27.67
C ARG A 2 2.42 1.94 -27.02
N ILE A 3 3.10 3.03 -26.71
CA ILE A 3 2.50 4.21 -26.07
C ILE A 3 2.23 5.24 -27.16
N HIS A 4 1.02 5.78 -27.21
CA HIS A 4 0.64 6.86 -28.11
C HIS A 4 0.42 8.11 -27.26
N LYS A 5 1.01 9.23 -27.66
CA LYS A 5 0.88 10.51 -26.96
C LYS A 5 0.28 11.53 -27.92
N PHE A 6 -0.84 12.10 -27.51
CA PHE A 6 -1.52 13.16 -28.25
C PHE A 6 -1.50 14.44 -27.42
N ARG A 7 -1.46 15.59 -28.09
CA ARG A 7 -1.63 16.89 -27.45
C ARG A 7 -2.76 17.60 -28.18
N ASP A 8 -3.85 17.82 -27.48
CA ASP A 8 -4.96 18.65 -27.95
C ASP A 8 -5.03 19.90 -27.06
N ARG A 9 -5.00 21.09 -27.68
CA ARG A 9 -5.04 22.37 -26.96
C ARG A 9 -6.47 22.82 -26.61
N ASN A 10 -7.48 22.12 -27.13
CA ASN A 10 -8.89 22.45 -26.93
C ASN A 10 -9.54 21.60 -25.82
N LEU A 11 -8.77 20.71 -25.18
CA LEU A 11 -9.25 19.95 -24.04
C LEU A 11 -9.65 20.86 -22.88
N THR A 12 -10.82 20.60 -22.30
CA THR A 12 -11.30 21.28 -21.10
C THR A 12 -10.74 20.67 -19.83
N GLU A 13 -10.30 19.41 -19.89
CA GLU A 13 -9.63 18.69 -18.81
C GLU A 13 -8.61 17.69 -19.35
N ASP A 14 -7.56 17.41 -18.57
CA ASP A 14 -6.56 16.39 -18.88
C ASP A 14 -7.11 15.00 -18.51
N PHE A 15 -7.03 14.04 -19.44
CA PHE A 15 -7.40 12.64 -19.18
C PHE A 15 -6.43 11.66 -19.84
N ILE A 16 -6.50 10.39 -19.40
CA ILE A 16 -5.69 9.28 -19.95
C ILE A 16 -6.62 8.10 -20.25
N ASP A 17 -6.66 7.66 -21.50
CA ASP A 17 -7.31 6.41 -21.90
C ASP A 17 -6.30 5.26 -21.97
N ILE A 18 -6.60 4.16 -21.29
CA ILE A 18 -5.73 2.97 -21.24
C ILE A 18 -6.46 1.78 -21.87
N HIS A 19 -6.04 1.41 -23.08
CA HIS A 19 -6.56 0.24 -23.80
C HIS A 19 -5.57 -0.92 -23.71
N TYR A 20 -6.02 -2.08 -23.23
CA TYR A 20 -5.23 -3.30 -23.14
C TYR A 20 -6.05 -4.51 -23.59
N ARG A 21 -5.38 -5.53 -24.13
CA ARG A 21 -6.05 -6.75 -24.61
C ARG A 21 -6.49 -7.65 -23.45
N GLU A 22 -5.60 -7.84 -22.48
CA GLU A 22 -5.79 -8.66 -21.28
C GLU A 22 -4.98 -8.04 -20.13
N GLU A 23 -5.49 -8.15 -18.91
CA GLU A 23 -4.82 -7.64 -17.73
C GLU A 23 -3.68 -8.57 -17.29
N ASN A 24 -2.46 -8.22 -17.68
CA ASN A 24 -1.25 -8.95 -17.30
C ASN A 24 -0.45 -8.20 -16.23
N ALA A 25 0.62 -8.82 -15.72
CA ALA A 25 1.44 -8.23 -14.66
C ALA A 25 2.02 -6.84 -15.03
N GLN A 26 2.28 -6.58 -16.31
CA GLN A 26 2.79 -5.27 -16.77
C GLN A 26 1.69 -4.20 -16.73
N ILE A 27 0.47 -4.52 -17.18
CA ILE A 27 -0.68 -3.61 -17.13
C ILE A 27 -1.06 -3.28 -15.67
N ARG A 28 -1.08 -4.29 -14.79
CA ARG A 28 -1.27 -4.07 -13.35
C ARG A 28 -0.24 -3.12 -12.76
N GLY A 29 1.04 -3.31 -13.09
CA GLY A 29 2.10 -2.43 -12.61
C GLY A 29 1.92 -0.97 -13.05
N LEU A 30 1.39 -0.73 -14.26
CA LEU A 30 1.10 0.62 -14.75
C LEU A 30 -0.05 1.27 -13.99
N PHE A 31 -1.14 0.54 -13.73
CA PHE A 31 -2.23 1.07 -12.90
C PHE A 31 -1.75 1.39 -11.49
N SER A 32 -1.01 0.48 -10.85
CA SER A 32 -0.42 0.74 -9.55
C SER A 32 0.48 1.98 -9.54
N TYR A 33 1.26 2.22 -10.61
CA TYR A 33 2.08 3.43 -10.73
C TYR A 33 1.24 4.71 -10.85
N LEU A 34 0.20 4.71 -11.70
CA LEU A 34 -0.66 5.89 -11.88
C LEU A 34 -1.45 6.19 -10.61
N GLU A 35 -1.95 5.15 -9.93
CA GLU A 35 -2.60 5.28 -8.63
C GLU A 35 -1.64 5.78 -7.56
N SER A 36 -0.36 5.38 -7.60
CA SER A 36 0.65 5.77 -6.61
C SER A 36 0.95 7.27 -6.59
N MET A 37 0.50 8.05 -7.58
CA MET A 37 0.62 9.51 -7.61
C MET A 37 -0.42 10.25 -6.75
N THR A 38 -1.33 9.54 -6.06
CA THR A 38 -2.27 10.18 -5.16
C THR A 38 -1.56 10.74 -3.92
N ALA A 39 -1.68 12.06 -3.73
CA ALA A 39 -1.15 12.74 -2.55
C ALA A 39 -2.27 13.03 -1.53
N ILE A 40 -1.93 12.97 -0.25
CA ILE A 40 -2.81 13.30 0.87
C ILE A 40 -2.19 14.40 1.73
N MET A 41 -3.02 15.16 2.43
CA MET A 41 -2.53 16.14 3.40
C MET A 41 -2.14 15.45 4.71
N GLY A 42 -0.93 15.72 5.18
CA GLY A 42 -0.47 15.32 6.51
C GLY A 42 0.00 16.52 7.32
N LYS A 43 -0.11 16.43 8.64
CA LYS A 43 0.28 17.49 9.58
C LYS A 43 1.20 16.98 10.67
N ASN A 44 2.24 17.73 10.98
CA ASN A 44 3.10 17.52 12.14
C ASN A 44 3.48 18.87 12.79
N GLU A 45 4.46 18.87 13.70
CA GLU A 45 4.91 20.09 14.40
C GLU A 45 5.50 21.15 13.46
N GLN A 46 5.98 20.76 12.28
CA GLN A 46 6.58 21.65 11.28
C GLN A 46 5.53 22.27 10.33
N GLY A 47 4.28 21.80 10.38
CA GLY A 47 3.18 22.30 9.54
C GLY A 47 2.51 21.20 8.73
N GLU A 48 1.90 21.61 7.62
CA GLU A 48 1.19 20.73 6.69
C GLU A 48 2.07 20.38 5.49
N LYS A 49 1.95 19.15 4.99
CA LYS A 49 2.71 18.62 3.85
C LYS A 49 1.81 17.74 2.98
N LEU A 50 1.91 17.91 1.66
CA LEU A 50 1.40 16.93 0.70
C LEU A 50 2.33 15.71 0.70
N ILE A 51 1.77 14.55 1.00
CA ILE A 51 2.48 13.27 1.10
C ILE A 51 1.97 12.37 -0.01
N THR A 52 2.87 11.88 -0.85
CA THR A 52 2.51 10.87 -1.83
C THR A 52 2.29 9.54 -1.11
N VAL A 53 1.20 8.82 -1.38
CA VAL A 53 0.92 7.55 -0.71
C VAL A 53 2.04 6.53 -0.92
N SER A 54 2.73 6.61 -2.06
CA SER A 54 3.92 5.79 -2.36
C SER A 54 5.13 6.05 -1.45
N GLU A 55 5.14 7.13 -0.68
CA GLU A 55 6.20 7.46 0.31
C GLU A 55 5.88 6.90 1.70
N ILE A 56 4.64 6.46 1.93
CA ILE A 56 4.18 5.97 3.22
C ILE A 56 4.62 4.51 3.40
N TYR A 57 5.37 4.25 4.46
CA TYR A 57 5.82 2.92 4.86
C TYR A 57 4.69 2.15 5.55
N TYR A 58 4.00 2.80 6.47
CA TYR A 58 2.85 2.23 7.19
C TYR A 58 2.01 3.35 7.81
N CYS A 59 0.76 3.03 8.17
CA CYS A 59 -0.08 3.89 8.98
C CYS A 59 -0.45 3.19 10.29
N GLU A 60 -0.58 3.98 11.35
CA GLU A 60 -0.99 3.51 12.67
C GLU A 60 -2.03 4.43 13.30
N ILE A 61 -3.01 3.83 13.98
CA ILE A 61 -3.94 4.54 14.85
C ILE A 61 -3.36 4.66 16.25
N VAL A 62 -3.06 5.88 16.68
CA VAL A 62 -2.63 6.24 18.04
C VAL A 62 -3.61 7.28 18.57
N ASP A 63 -4.16 7.07 19.76
CA ASP A 63 -5.14 7.98 20.39
C ASP A 63 -6.28 8.43 19.46
N ARG A 64 -6.84 7.47 18.71
CA ARG A 64 -7.93 7.65 17.73
C ARG A 64 -7.56 8.49 16.50
N LYS A 65 -6.30 8.84 16.33
CA LYS A 65 -5.78 9.59 15.18
C LYS A 65 -4.93 8.67 14.31
N CYS A 66 -4.97 8.88 13.00
CA CYS A 66 -4.16 8.12 12.05
C CYS A 66 -2.85 8.87 11.76
N PHE A 67 -1.75 8.15 11.87
CA PHE A 67 -0.41 8.64 11.60
C PHE A 67 0.19 7.86 10.44
N ALA A 68 0.61 8.57 9.39
CA ALA A 68 1.39 8.05 8.29
C ALA A 68 2.88 8.17 8.63
N TYR A 69 3.58 7.05 8.58
CA TYR A 69 5.03 6.98 8.79
C TYR A 69 5.71 6.90 7.43
N LEU A 70 6.53 7.90 7.13
CA LEU A 70 7.44 7.90 5.99
C LEU A 70 8.77 7.28 6.44
N GLU A 71 9.84 7.41 5.64
CA GLU A 71 11.14 6.86 6.00
C GLU A 71 11.69 7.42 7.33
N LYS A 72 11.50 8.73 7.57
CA LYS A 72 12.08 9.46 8.72
C LYS A 72 11.12 10.42 9.41
N GLU A 73 9.97 10.65 8.82
CA GLU A 73 9.00 11.66 9.25
C GLU A 73 7.66 10.99 9.55
N VAL A 74 6.90 11.58 10.46
CA VAL A 74 5.57 11.11 10.83
C VAL A 74 4.60 12.27 10.69
N TYR A 75 3.45 11.99 10.09
CA TYR A 75 2.39 12.98 9.89
C TYR A 75 1.05 12.42 10.33
N GLN A 76 0.28 13.21 11.06
CA GLN A 76 -1.13 12.93 11.28
C GLN A 76 -1.89 13.17 9.98
N ILE A 77 -2.72 12.22 9.56
CA ILE A 77 -3.58 12.33 8.37
C ILE A 77 -5.06 12.27 8.78
N ASP A 78 -5.93 12.91 8.01
CA ASP A 78 -7.37 12.93 8.27
C ASP A 78 -8.08 11.72 7.64
N TYR A 79 -7.76 10.53 8.15
CA TYR A 79 -8.33 9.27 7.68
C TYR A 79 -8.67 8.35 8.86
N GLY A 80 -9.77 7.59 8.72
CA GLY A 80 -9.91 6.32 9.44
C GLY A 80 -9.06 5.23 8.79
N LEU A 81 -8.57 4.26 9.58
CA LEU A 81 -7.73 3.16 9.03
C LEU A 81 -8.44 2.37 7.92
N GLN A 82 -9.73 2.07 8.10
CA GLN A 82 -10.50 1.33 7.09
C GLN A 82 -10.68 2.17 5.82
N GLN A 83 -11.07 3.43 5.94
CA GLN A 83 -11.20 4.36 4.82
C GLN A 83 -9.88 4.51 4.05
N PHE A 84 -8.76 4.59 4.76
CA PHE A 84 -7.44 4.65 4.15
C PHE A 84 -7.11 3.37 3.35
N LEU A 85 -7.42 2.20 3.90
CA LEU A 85 -7.26 0.92 3.20
C LEU A 85 -8.18 0.83 1.98
N ASP A 86 -9.45 1.20 2.09
CA ASP A 86 -10.39 1.16 0.98
C ASP A 86 -9.90 2.03 -0.20
N ALA A 87 -9.27 3.17 0.08
CA ALA A 87 -8.70 4.06 -0.92
C ALA A 87 -7.37 3.55 -1.51
N PHE A 88 -6.51 2.93 -0.71
CA PHE A 88 -5.10 2.69 -1.07
C PHE A 88 -4.65 1.23 -1.08
N HIS A 89 -5.57 0.28 -0.92
CA HIS A 89 -5.25 -1.15 -0.97
C HIS A 89 -4.69 -1.60 -2.32
N GLY A 90 -5.14 -1.02 -3.44
CA GLY A 90 -4.55 -1.24 -4.77
C GLY A 90 -3.08 -0.82 -4.89
N GLN A 91 -2.65 0.11 -4.03
CA GLN A 91 -1.32 0.72 -4.05
C GLN A 91 -0.32 0.08 -3.09
N GLY A 92 -0.64 -1.08 -2.52
CA GLY A 92 0.26 -1.81 -1.62
C GLY A 92 -0.10 -1.73 -0.15
N MET A 93 -1.12 -0.95 0.24
CA MET A 93 -1.51 -0.78 1.64
C MET A 93 -2.34 -1.96 2.13
N VAL A 94 -1.82 -2.70 3.10
CA VAL A 94 -2.44 -3.94 3.61
C VAL A 94 -2.54 -3.89 5.12
N ARG A 95 -3.69 -4.30 5.66
CA ARG A 95 -3.89 -4.34 7.10
C ARG A 95 -3.06 -5.44 7.75
N ILE A 96 -2.41 -5.12 8.87
CA ILE A 96 -1.57 -6.07 9.61
C ILE A 96 -1.95 -6.19 11.09
N SER A 97 -2.75 -5.26 11.59
CA SER A 97 -3.32 -5.30 12.93
C SER A 97 -4.65 -4.53 12.98
N LYS A 98 -5.29 -4.50 14.17
CA LYS A 98 -6.50 -3.69 14.39
C LYS A 98 -6.23 -2.19 14.15
N SER A 99 -5.04 -1.70 14.49
CA SER A 99 -4.68 -0.29 14.43
C SER A 99 -3.65 0.03 13.34
N MET A 100 -3.21 -0.92 12.51
CA MET A 100 -2.08 -0.70 11.63
C MET A 100 -2.25 -1.33 10.24
N CYS A 101 -1.79 -0.62 9.22
CA CYS A 101 -1.58 -1.13 7.88
C CYS A 101 -0.17 -0.78 7.38
N VAL A 102 0.38 -1.62 6.50
CA VAL A 102 1.74 -1.47 5.96
C VAL A 102 1.68 -1.40 4.44
N ASN A 103 2.59 -0.65 3.85
CA ASN A 103 2.87 -0.72 2.43
C ASN A 103 3.83 -1.89 2.15
N VAL A 104 3.34 -2.91 1.46
CA VAL A 104 4.13 -4.13 1.22
C VAL A 104 5.37 -3.90 0.35
N PHE A 105 5.41 -2.82 -0.45
CA PHE A 105 6.58 -2.48 -1.27
C PHE A 105 7.76 -1.96 -0.44
N PHE A 106 7.53 -1.57 0.82
CA PHE A 106 8.57 -1.19 1.76
C PHE A 106 9.02 -2.32 2.68
N ILE A 107 8.44 -3.52 2.57
CA ILE A 107 8.90 -4.69 3.32
C ILE A 107 10.20 -5.20 2.69
N SER A 108 11.28 -5.21 3.48
CA SER A 108 12.56 -5.81 3.10
C SER A 108 12.52 -7.33 3.27
N ARG A 109 12.01 -7.83 4.40
CA ARG A 109 11.93 -9.27 4.69
C ARG A 109 10.84 -9.59 5.71
N ILE A 110 10.31 -10.81 5.64
CA ILE A 110 9.35 -11.35 6.59
C ILE A 110 10.06 -12.43 7.39
N GLN A 111 10.01 -12.36 8.72
CA GLN A 111 10.61 -13.34 9.63
C GLN A 111 9.55 -13.92 10.56
N ALA A 112 9.68 -15.18 10.95
CA ALA A 112 8.93 -15.72 12.08
C ALA A 112 9.74 -15.49 13.36
N ASP A 113 9.08 -15.02 14.42
CA ASP A 113 9.67 -15.03 15.75
C ASP A 113 9.58 -16.43 16.39
N PHE A 114 10.17 -16.58 17.59
CA PHE A 114 10.17 -17.84 18.35
C PHE A 114 8.75 -18.37 18.68
N ASN A 115 7.73 -17.51 18.65
CA ASN A 115 6.32 -17.85 18.90
C ASN A 115 5.52 -17.96 17.59
N MET A 116 6.21 -18.15 16.46
CA MET A 116 5.66 -18.19 15.10
C MET A 116 4.85 -16.96 14.69
N ARG A 117 5.06 -15.81 15.36
CA ARG A 117 4.46 -14.54 14.95
C ARG A 117 5.29 -13.95 13.83
N ALA A 118 4.62 -13.53 12.76
CA ALA A 118 5.31 -12.93 11.64
C ALA A 118 5.71 -11.48 11.98
N LYS A 119 6.98 -11.17 11.74
CA LYS A 119 7.59 -9.84 11.82
C LYS A 119 7.88 -9.35 10.42
N LEU A 120 7.51 -8.11 10.14
CA LEU A 120 7.77 -7.42 8.89
C LEU A 120 8.91 -6.45 9.13
N ILE A 121 10.06 -6.71 8.51
CA ILE A 121 11.21 -5.81 8.59
C ILE A 121 11.14 -4.89 7.38
N LEU A 122 11.07 -3.59 7.62
CA LEU A 122 10.94 -2.56 6.60
C LEU A 122 12.30 -2.10 6.09
N LYS A 123 12.32 -1.45 4.92
CA LYS A 123 13.53 -0.92 4.28
C LYS A 123 14.25 0.15 5.11
N ASN A 124 13.53 0.88 5.96
CA ASN A 124 14.10 1.87 6.89
C ASN A 124 14.63 1.24 8.19
N GLY A 125 14.58 -0.09 8.32
CA GLY A 125 15.08 -0.84 9.49
C GLY A 125 14.03 -1.07 10.58
N GLU A 126 12.85 -0.46 10.49
CA GLU A 126 11.78 -0.69 11.45
C GLU A 126 11.21 -2.11 11.36
N THR A 127 10.60 -2.57 12.46
CA THR A 127 10.01 -3.90 12.56
C THR A 127 8.57 -3.81 13.05
N LEU A 128 7.63 -4.25 12.22
CA LEU A 128 6.21 -4.32 12.55
C LEU A 128 5.80 -5.77 12.86
N GLN A 129 4.79 -5.95 13.72
CA GLN A 129 4.22 -7.27 14.00
C GLN A 129 2.96 -7.50 13.17
N LEU A 130 2.93 -8.60 12.43
CA LEU A 130 1.73 -9.08 11.74
C LEU A 130 0.90 -9.91 12.72
N ASN A 131 -0.28 -9.40 13.07
CA ASN A 131 -1.20 -10.08 13.96
C ASN A 131 -1.82 -11.30 13.25
N ARG A 132 -1.99 -12.39 14.00
CA ARG A 132 -2.51 -13.68 13.48
C ARG A 132 -3.85 -13.54 12.76
N SER A 133 -4.75 -12.69 13.26
CA SER A 133 -6.06 -12.45 12.65
C SER A 133 -5.99 -11.85 11.25
N TYR A 134 -4.89 -11.16 10.91
CA TYR A 134 -4.69 -10.50 9.60
C TYR A 134 -3.70 -11.25 8.71
N LYS A 135 -3.10 -12.34 9.21
CA LYS A 135 -2.08 -13.11 8.50
C LYS A 135 -2.58 -13.63 7.15
N ASN A 136 -3.77 -14.24 7.13
CA ASN A 136 -4.32 -14.86 5.93
C ASN A 136 -4.60 -13.84 4.82
N GLU A 137 -5.19 -12.69 5.15
CA GLU A 137 -5.46 -11.63 4.19
C GLU A 137 -4.15 -11.05 3.63
N PHE A 138 -3.16 -10.80 4.49
CA PHE A 138 -1.84 -10.32 4.10
C PHE A 138 -1.16 -11.26 3.09
N TYR A 139 -1.11 -12.56 3.36
CA TYR A 139 -0.49 -13.51 2.43
C TYR A 139 -1.28 -13.69 1.13
N LYS A 140 -2.62 -13.62 1.16
CA LYS A 140 -3.45 -13.59 -0.05
C LYS A 140 -3.11 -12.40 -0.94
N TYR A 141 -2.90 -11.22 -0.36
CA TYR A 141 -2.46 -10.04 -1.10
C TYR A 141 -1.09 -10.24 -1.76
N ILE A 142 -0.10 -10.74 -1.00
CA ILE A 142 1.24 -11.01 -1.51
C ILE A 142 1.22 -12.05 -2.66
N CYS A 143 0.38 -13.08 -2.58
CA CYS A 143 0.25 -14.08 -3.65
C CYS A 143 -0.30 -13.46 -4.94
N ARG A 144 -1.37 -12.65 -4.82
CA ARG A 144 -1.95 -11.90 -5.94
C ARG A 144 -0.93 -10.97 -6.60
N LEU A 145 -0.16 -10.21 -5.80
CA LEU A 145 0.91 -9.33 -6.31
C LEU A 145 1.98 -10.10 -7.10
N ARG A 146 2.31 -11.32 -6.70
CA ARG A 146 3.32 -12.16 -7.37
C ARG A 146 2.82 -12.84 -8.64
N GLY A 147 1.55 -12.62 -9.04
CA GLY A 147 0.94 -13.30 -10.18
C GLY A 147 0.84 -14.81 -9.99
N LYS A 148 0.84 -15.30 -8.74
CA LYS A 148 0.63 -16.70 -8.40
C LYS A 148 -0.78 -16.86 -7.86
N GLU A 149 -1.70 -17.36 -8.69
CA GLU A 149 -3.00 -17.84 -8.22
C GLU A 149 -2.83 -18.99 -7.20
N ASP A 150 -3.81 -19.08 -6.30
CA ASP A 150 -3.80 -19.71 -4.98
C ASP A 150 -3.06 -21.04 -4.83
N ARG A 151 -2.07 -21.07 -3.92
CA ARG A 151 -1.52 -22.31 -3.34
C ARG A 151 -1.73 -22.41 -1.82
N TYR A 152 -2.51 -21.52 -1.21
CA TYR A 152 -2.76 -21.52 0.24
C TYR A 152 -4.18 -21.97 0.63
N ALA A 153 -4.93 -22.57 -0.29
CA ALA A 153 -6.27 -23.10 -0.02
C ALA A 153 -6.32 -24.62 0.26
N ALA A 154 -5.17 -25.29 0.44
CA ALA A 154 -5.10 -26.76 0.46
C ALA A 154 -4.50 -27.39 1.73
N GLU A 155 -4.28 -26.64 2.81
CA GLU A 155 -3.79 -27.20 4.07
C GLU A 155 -4.58 -26.64 5.25
N ASP A 156 -5.84 -27.05 5.36
CA ASP A 156 -6.61 -27.10 6.62
C ASP A 156 -7.67 -28.20 6.45
N HIS A 157 -7.25 -29.45 6.62
CA HIS A 157 -8.08 -30.62 6.93
C HIS A 157 -7.43 -31.42 8.05
#